data_AF-A0A485CCV0-F1
#
_entry.id   AF-A0A485CCV0-F1
#
_cell.length_a   1.000
_cell.length_b   1.000
_cell.length_c   1.000
_cell.angle_alpha   90.00
_cell.angle_beta   90.00
_cell.angle_gamma   90.00
#
_symmetry.space_group_name_H-M   'P 1'
#
loop_
_entity.id
_entity.type
_entity.pdbx_description
1 polymer ?
#
loop_
_entity_poly.entity_id
_entity_poly.type
_entity_poly.pdbx_seq_one_letter_code
_entity_poly.pdbx_strand_id
1 'polypeptide(L)'
;MNNTTKYIDALSLTDSEKAALPGTDLRAVHEALDDEHQTFSRDDDTPLASVKARLEQSWPDSLAGDQLTKDDEGRTQLKAMPKATRSSMFPDPWRTNPVGRFWDRLRGRDVTPRYLSRLTKEEQAHEAKWRTVGSLRRYTLLILTLAQTVVATWYMKTILPYQGWALINPADMVGQNVWLSFMQLLPYLLQTGILILFAVLFCWVSAGFWTALMGFLQLLIGRDKYSISASTVGDEPLNPEHRTALIMPICNEDVSRVFAGLRATWESVKATGQEKHFDVYILSDSYNPDICVAEQKAWMELIAEVQGEGQIFYRRRRRRVKRKSGNIDDFCRRWGNQYSYMVVLDADSVMSGDCLTNLVRLMEANPNAGIIQSSPRASGMDTLYARCQQFATRVYGAAVYRRSALLAVG
;
A
#
# COMPACT_ATOMS: atom_id res chain seq x y z
N MET A 1 -4.72 46.10 9.29
CA MET A 1 -5.32 45.11 10.22
C MET A 1 -4.22 44.17 10.70
N ASN A 2 -4.04 44.07 12.02
CA ASN A 2 -3.12 43.09 12.61
C ASN A 2 -3.67 41.68 12.37
N ASN A 3 -2.82 40.65 12.39
CA ASN A 3 -3.22 39.25 12.18
C ASN A 3 -4.28 38.80 13.20
N THR A 4 -4.21 39.30 14.44
CA THR A 4 -5.20 39.06 15.50
C THR A 4 -6.58 39.60 15.14
N THR A 5 -6.66 40.81 14.58
CA THR A 5 -7.94 41.41 14.16
C THR A 5 -8.58 40.60 13.05
N LYS A 6 -7.79 40.21 12.02
CA LYS A 6 -8.28 39.35 10.94
C LYS A 6 -8.77 37.99 11.45
N TYR A 7 -8.11 37.45 12.48
CA TYR A 7 -8.51 36.19 13.10
C TYR A 7 -9.85 36.33 13.83
N ILE A 8 -10.03 37.37 14.65
CA ILE A 8 -11.29 37.65 15.36
C ILE A 8 -12.44 37.86 14.36
N ASP A 9 -12.19 38.61 13.29
CA ASP A 9 -13.20 38.85 12.24
C ASP A 9 -13.66 37.55 11.57
N ALA A 10 -12.75 36.57 11.42
CA ALA A 10 -13.03 35.27 10.84
C ALA A 10 -13.74 34.28 11.79
N LEU A 11 -13.84 34.58 13.08
CA LEU A 11 -14.60 33.73 14.02
C LEU A 11 -16.10 33.83 13.75
N SER A 12 -16.80 32.72 13.93
CA SER A 12 -18.26 32.59 13.78
C SER A 12 -19.00 33.14 15.02
N LEU A 13 -18.66 34.36 15.43
CA LEU A 13 -19.17 35.06 16.61
C LEU A 13 -20.04 36.25 16.22
N THR A 14 -20.94 36.66 17.10
CA THR A 14 -21.67 37.92 16.94
C THR A 14 -20.74 39.13 17.06
N ASP A 15 -21.11 40.27 16.47
CA ASP A 15 -20.29 41.49 16.52
C ASP A 15 -20.03 41.95 17.97
N SER A 16 -20.98 41.72 18.89
CA SER A 16 -20.82 42.00 20.32
C SER A 16 -19.78 41.10 21.00
N GLU A 17 -19.77 39.81 20.67
CA GLU A 17 -18.79 38.86 21.23
C GLU A 17 -17.39 39.11 20.67
N LYS A 18 -17.30 39.43 19.38
CA LYS A 18 -16.03 39.83 18.74
C LYS A 18 -15.43 41.07 19.39
N ALA A 19 -16.27 42.06 19.74
CA ALA A 19 -15.83 43.28 20.42
C ALA A 19 -15.32 43.04 21.86
N ALA A 20 -15.76 41.95 22.51
CA ALA A 20 -15.32 41.58 23.85
C ALA A 20 -13.95 40.86 23.85
N LEU A 21 -13.50 40.34 22.70
CA LEU A 21 -12.23 39.62 22.60
C LEU A 21 -11.03 40.57 22.55
N PRO A 22 -9.92 40.23 23.24
CA PRO A 22 -8.72 41.06 23.27
C PRO A 22 -8.00 41.06 21.91
N GLY A 23 -7.89 42.23 21.28
CA GLY A 23 -7.24 42.39 19.97
C GLY A 23 -5.70 42.47 20.00
N THR A 24 -5.08 42.31 21.17
CA THR A 24 -3.64 42.51 21.40
C THR A 24 -2.80 41.33 20.92
N ASP A 25 -3.19 40.10 21.28
CA ASP A 25 -2.47 38.86 20.97
C ASP A 25 -3.43 37.67 20.79
N LEU A 26 -3.10 36.73 19.92
CA LEU A 26 -3.88 35.51 19.68
C LEU A 26 -4.00 34.64 20.94
N ARG A 27 -2.98 34.64 21.79
CA ARG A 27 -3.01 33.95 23.08
C ARG A 27 -4.18 34.44 23.94
N ALA A 28 -4.28 35.76 24.11
CA ALA A 28 -5.33 36.36 24.92
C ALA A 28 -6.73 36.07 24.34
N VAL A 29 -6.86 35.99 23.01
CA VAL A 29 -8.11 35.57 22.35
C VAL A 29 -8.47 34.14 22.74
N HIS A 30 -7.52 33.21 22.69
CA HIS A 30 -7.75 31.81 23.04
C HIS A 30 -8.01 31.60 24.53
N GLU A 31 -7.36 32.35 25.42
CA GLU A 31 -7.62 32.36 26.86
C GLU A 31 -9.02 32.93 27.16
N ALA A 32 -9.46 33.97 26.46
CA ALA A 32 -10.81 34.53 26.62
C ALA A 32 -11.92 33.60 26.13
N LEU A 33 -11.62 32.72 25.17
CA LEU A 33 -12.53 31.71 24.64
C LEU A 33 -12.44 30.36 25.40
N ASP A 34 -11.64 30.29 26.46
CA ASP A 34 -11.49 29.09 27.28
C ASP A 34 -12.42 29.14 28.49
N ASP A 35 -13.56 28.48 28.39
CA ASP A 35 -14.51 28.39 29.49
C ASP A 35 -13.89 27.75 30.76
N GLU A 36 -12.93 26.84 30.59
CA GLU A 36 -12.33 26.06 31.68
C GLU A 36 -11.06 26.71 32.27
N HIS A 37 -10.57 27.81 31.68
CA HIS A 37 -9.38 28.54 32.11
C HIS A 37 -8.17 27.61 32.39
N GLN A 38 -7.92 26.69 31.46
CA GLN A 38 -6.83 25.72 31.51
C GLN A 38 -5.47 26.41 31.38
N THR A 39 -4.48 25.87 32.10
CA THR A 39 -3.09 26.33 32.01
C THR A 39 -2.23 25.26 31.36
N PHE A 40 -1.54 25.63 30.28
CA PHE A 40 -0.62 24.74 29.57
C PHE A 40 0.84 25.07 29.90
N SER A 41 1.68 24.04 29.90
CA SER A 41 3.13 24.21 30.12
C SER A 41 3.86 24.81 28.91
N ARG A 42 3.27 24.70 27.71
CA ARG A 42 3.82 25.25 26.46
C ARG A 42 2.86 26.28 25.91
N ASP A 43 3.40 27.43 25.51
CA ASP A 43 2.60 28.51 24.94
C ASP A 43 1.87 28.08 23.65
N ASP A 44 2.48 27.19 22.85
CA ASP A 44 1.90 26.64 21.61
C ASP A 44 0.61 25.84 21.82
N ASP A 45 0.31 25.41 23.06
CA ASP A 45 -0.89 24.61 23.37
C ASP A 45 -2.10 25.48 23.73
N THR A 46 -1.93 26.78 23.99
CA THR A 46 -3.03 27.72 24.33
C THR A 46 -4.23 27.63 23.38
N PRO A 47 -4.06 27.53 22.04
CA PRO A 47 -5.20 27.40 21.12
C PRO A 47 -6.05 26.14 21.30
N LEU A 48 -5.56 25.13 22.04
CA LEU A 48 -6.28 23.87 22.29
C LEU A 48 -7.36 24.00 23.37
N ALA A 49 -7.20 24.94 24.30
CA ALA A 49 -8.21 25.24 25.31
C ALA A 49 -9.53 25.69 24.66
N SER A 50 -9.44 26.63 23.73
CA SER A 50 -10.63 27.20 23.07
C SER A 50 -11.23 26.31 21.96
N VAL A 51 -10.77 25.06 21.81
CA VAL A 51 -11.27 24.14 20.76
C VAL A 51 -12.75 23.84 20.96
N LYS A 52 -13.19 23.58 22.19
CA LYS A 52 -14.59 23.26 22.49
C LYS A 52 -15.51 24.42 22.11
N ALA A 53 -15.26 25.62 22.65
CA ALA A 53 -16.05 26.82 22.36
C ALA A 53 -16.09 27.12 20.85
N ARG A 54 -14.96 27.04 20.16
CA ARG A 54 -14.91 27.28 18.69
C ARG A 54 -15.69 26.24 17.88
N LEU A 55 -15.69 24.98 18.32
CA LEU A 55 -16.49 23.92 17.69
C LEU A 55 -17.98 24.13 17.94
N GLU A 56 -18.41 24.48 19.16
CA GLU A 56 -19.82 24.77 19.48
C GLU A 56 -20.34 25.96 18.66
N GLN A 57 -19.52 27.01 18.50
CA GLN A 57 -19.87 28.20 17.74
C GLN A 57 -19.93 27.94 16.23
N SER A 58 -18.96 27.20 15.69
CA SER A 58 -18.86 26.96 14.25
C SER A 58 -19.75 25.81 13.78
N TRP A 59 -20.05 24.86 14.67
CA TRP A 59 -20.90 23.70 14.43
C TRP A 59 -21.70 23.31 15.69
N PRO A 60 -22.82 24.01 15.95
CA PRO A 60 -23.64 23.75 17.13
C PRO A 60 -24.20 22.31 17.17
N ASP A 61 -24.52 21.75 16.00
CA ASP A 61 -25.07 20.39 15.89
C ASP A 61 -24.01 19.28 15.96
N SER A 62 -22.72 19.63 15.94
CA SER A 62 -21.65 18.62 15.83
C SER A 62 -21.21 18.00 17.16
N LEU A 63 -21.42 18.70 18.27
CA LEU A 63 -20.97 18.28 19.60
C LEU A 63 -22.03 17.50 20.39
N ALA A 64 -22.89 16.76 19.69
CA ALA A 64 -23.82 15.85 20.36
C ALA A 64 -23.05 14.70 21.05
N GLY A 65 -23.07 14.68 22.39
CA GLY A 65 -22.55 13.59 23.23
C GLY A 65 -21.10 13.74 23.73
N ASP A 66 -20.49 12.63 24.14
CA ASP A 66 -19.13 12.51 24.72
C ASP A 66 -18.02 12.46 23.64
N GLN A 67 -18.12 13.32 22.61
CA GLN A 67 -17.19 13.34 21.48
C GLN A 67 -15.86 14.03 21.79
N LEU A 68 -15.81 14.88 22.82
CA LEU A 68 -14.59 15.50 23.30
C LEU A 68 -14.08 14.74 24.54
N THR A 69 -12.78 14.48 24.54
CA THR A 69 -12.04 13.83 25.62
C THR A 69 -10.83 14.68 25.98
N LYS A 70 -10.20 14.40 27.12
CA LYS A 70 -8.91 15.00 27.46
C LYS A 70 -7.79 14.00 27.19
N ASP A 71 -6.68 14.47 26.63
CA ASP A 71 -5.47 13.67 26.50
C ASP A 71 -4.76 13.51 27.87
N ASP A 72 -3.66 12.74 27.90
CA ASP A 72 -2.87 12.51 29.13
C ASP A 72 -2.29 13.81 29.73
N GLU A 73 -2.24 14.90 28.94
CA GLU A 73 -1.76 16.22 29.34
C GLU A 73 -2.92 17.22 29.59
N GLY A 74 -4.16 16.72 29.64
CA GLY A 74 -5.36 17.51 29.94
C GLY A 74 -5.93 18.32 28.78
N ARG A 75 -5.38 18.20 27.56
CA ARG A 75 -5.80 18.97 26.39
C ARG A 75 -7.07 18.40 25.77
N THR A 76 -7.96 19.28 25.32
CA THR A 76 -9.18 18.91 24.60
C THR A 76 -8.85 18.19 23.28
N GLN A 77 -9.39 16.98 23.11
CA GLN A 77 -9.18 16.11 21.95
C GLN A 77 -10.49 15.46 21.50
N LEU A 78 -10.75 15.46 20.20
CA LEU A 78 -11.84 14.68 19.58
C LEU A 78 -11.60 13.17 19.78
N LYS A 79 -12.62 12.46 20.25
CA LYS A 79 -12.69 10.99 20.37
C LYS A 79 -12.85 10.33 19.01
N ALA A 80 -11.86 10.54 18.14
CA ALA A 80 -11.88 10.09 16.76
C ALA A 80 -11.37 8.65 16.57
N MET A 81 -10.82 8.03 17.62
CA MET A 81 -10.22 6.69 17.59
C MET A 81 -10.64 5.87 18.81
N PRO A 82 -10.75 4.53 18.68
CA PRO A 82 -10.99 3.66 19.83
C PRO A 82 -9.74 3.57 20.72
N LYS A 83 -9.91 3.06 21.94
CA LYS A 83 -8.81 2.86 22.89
C LYS A 83 -7.73 1.97 22.26
N ALA A 84 -6.48 2.43 22.32
CA ALA A 84 -5.35 1.69 21.75
C ALA A 84 -5.00 0.45 22.58
N THR A 85 -4.82 -0.68 21.90
CA THR A 85 -4.33 -1.96 22.44
C THR A 85 -2.97 -2.27 21.82
N ARG A 86 -1.90 -1.88 22.51
CA ARG A 86 -0.55 -1.99 21.94
C ARG A 86 -0.11 -3.45 21.80
N SER A 87 0.35 -3.81 20.61
CA SER A 87 0.90 -5.12 20.29
C SER A 87 2.32 -5.01 19.72
N SER A 88 3.12 -6.05 19.95
CA SER A 88 4.48 -6.11 19.43
C SER A 88 4.50 -6.51 17.95
N MET A 89 5.23 -5.73 17.14
CA MET A 89 5.54 -6.03 15.74
C MET A 89 7.06 -6.17 15.58
N PHE A 90 7.59 -7.34 15.96
CA PHE A 90 8.98 -7.69 15.64
C PHE A 90 9.03 -8.39 14.28
N PRO A 91 9.71 -7.82 13.27
CA PRO A 91 9.82 -8.45 11.97
C PRO A 91 10.59 -9.76 12.10
N ASP A 92 10.15 -10.77 11.35
CA ASP A 92 10.97 -11.98 11.18
C ASP A 92 12.15 -11.66 10.26
N PRO A 93 13.35 -12.20 10.53
CA PRO A 93 14.53 -11.94 9.72
C PRO A 93 14.36 -12.51 8.30
N TRP A 94 14.24 -11.64 7.30
CA TRP A 94 14.10 -12.03 5.90
C TRP A 94 15.45 -12.10 5.19
N ARG A 95 15.93 -13.31 4.87
CA ARG A 95 17.17 -13.50 4.08
C ARG A 95 16.86 -13.74 2.61
N THR A 96 17.14 -12.75 1.76
CA THR A 96 16.94 -12.86 0.30
C THR A 96 18.00 -13.72 -0.39
N ASN A 97 19.26 -13.72 0.09
CA ASN A 97 20.38 -14.36 -0.59
C ASN A 97 20.22 -15.91 -0.65
N PRO A 98 20.10 -16.51 -1.85
CA PRO A 98 19.93 -17.96 -2.00
C PRO A 98 21.18 -18.74 -1.56
N VAL A 99 22.38 -18.19 -1.77
CA VAL A 99 23.65 -18.83 -1.37
C VAL A 99 23.75 -18.86 0.16
N GLY A 100 23.41 -17.76 0.81
CA GLY A 100 23.36 -17.67 2.27
C GLY A 100 22.38 -18.67 2.88
N ARG A 101 21.16 -18.78 2.31
CA ARG A 101 20.16 -19.76 2.74
C ARG A 101 20.63 -21.19 2.57
N PHE A 102 21.25 -21.52 1.44
CA PHE A 102 21.81 -22.85 1.21
C PHE A 102 22.89 -23.20 2.25
N TRP A 103 23.80 -22.25 2.52
CA TRP A 103 24.89 -22.43 3.46
C TRP A 103 24.42 -22.55 4.92
N ASP A 104 23.42 -21.75 5.32
CA ASP A 104 22.80 -21.86 6.65
C ASP A 104 22.07 -23.19 6.81
N ARG A 105 21.39 -23.68 5.76
CA ARG A 105 20.76 -25.00 5.73
C ARG A 105 21.78 -26.13 5.90
N LEU A 106 22.94 -26.05 5.24
CA LEU A 106 24.03 -27.01 5.43
C LEU A 106 24.61 -26.96 6.85
N ARG A 107 24.64 -25.79 7.49
CA ARG A 107 25.12 -25.59 8.86
C ARG A 107 24.06 -25.85 9.94
N GLY A 108 22.84 -26.24 9.58
CA GLY A 108 21.73 -26.44 10.53
C GLY A 108 21.25 -25.14 11.20
N ARG A 109 21.53 -23.97 10.61
CA ARG A 109 21.13 -22.64 11.13
C ARG A 109 19.85 -22.10 10.46
N ASP A 110 19.00 -22.99 9.97
CA ASP A 110 17.77 -22.58 9.31
C ASP A 110 16.78 -22.02 10.35
N VAL A 111 16.22 -20.85 10.08
CA VAL A 111 15.29 -20.18 11.00
C VAL A 111 13.88 -20.50 10.54
N THR A 112 13.16 -21.27 11.35
CA THR A 112 11.74 -21.53 11.09
C THR A 112 10.93 -20.25 11.34
N PRO A 113 10.13 -19.79 10.36
CA PRO A 113 9.24 -18.65 10.55
C PRO A 113 8.28 -18.88 11.73
N ARG A 114 8.04 -17.84 12.55
CA ARG A 114 7.20 -17.95 13.75
C ARG A 114 5.76 -18.33 13.47
N TYR A 115 5.23 -17.98 12.30
CA TYR A 115 3.83 -18.31 11.99
C TYR A 115 3.63 -19.82 11.75
N LEU A 116 4.67 -20.57 11.34
CA LEU A 116 4.57 -22.01 11.12
C LEU A 116 4.22 -22.76 12.40
N SER A 117 4.67 -22.29 13.57
CA SER A 117 4.33 -22.92 14.85
C SER A 117 2.86 -22.75 15.25
N ARG A 118 2.12 -21.85 14.59
CA ARG A 118 0.68 -21.64 14.80
C ARG A 118 -0.18 -22.53 13.92
N LEU A 119 0.39 -23.13 12.87
CA LEU A 119 -0.32 -23.99 11.93
C LEU A 119 -0.42 -25.43 12.45
N THR A 120 -1.50 -26.09 12.07
CA THR A 120 -1.64 -27.54 12.27
C THR A 120 -0.64 -28.31 11.41
N LYS A 121 -0.36 -29.57 11.77
CA LYS A 121 0.59 -30.42 11.01
C LYS A 121 0.15 -30.64 9.55
N GLU A 122 -1.15 -30.73 9.30
CA GLU A 122 -1.70 -30.90 7.96
C GLU A 122 -1.51 -29.64 7.10
N GLU A 123 -1.75 -28.46 7.68
CA GLU A 123 -1.51 -27.16 7.03
C GLU A 123 -0.03 -26.95 6.71
N GLN A 124 0.87 -27.30 7.64
CA GLN A 124 2.31 -27.24 7.41
C GLN A 124 2.75 -28.12 6.22
N ALA A 125 2.20 -29.33 6.12
CA ALA A 125 2.49 -30.24 5.01
C ALA A 125 1.94 -29.71 3.68
N HIS A 126 0.75 -29.11 3.69
CA HIS A 126 0.17 -28.47 2.51
C HIS A 126 1.02 -27.27 2.05
N GLU A 127 1.47 -26.42 2.97
CA GLU A 127 2.32 -25.27 2.67
C GLU A 127 3.68 -25.70 2.10
N ALA A 128 4.30 -26.74 2.67
CA ALA A 128 5.55 -27.29 2.15
C ALA A 128 5.39 -27.80 0.70
N LYS A 129 4.28 -28.48 0.39
CA LYS A 129 3.97 -28.91 -0.99
C LYS A 129 3.78 -27.70 -1.91
N TRP A 130 3.03 -26.69 -1.48
CA TRP A 130 2.79 -25.48 -2.25
C TRP A 130 4.10 -24.73 -2.57
N ARG A 131 4.99 -24.55 -1.57
CA ARG A 131 6.33 -23.95 -1.74
C ARG A 131 7.21 -24.72 -2.71
N THR A 132 7.16 -26.05 -2.64
CA THR A 132 7.92 -26.94 -3.54
C THR A 132 7.43 -26.79 -4.98
N VAL A 133 6.11 -26.81 -5.19
CA VAL A 133 5.49 -26.59 -6.51
C VAL A 133 5.79 -25.20 -7.05
N GLY A 134 5.71 -24.16 -6.21
CA GLY A 134 6.07 -22.79 -6.58
C GLY A 134 7.54 -22.67 -6.98
N SER A 135 8.44 -23.31 -6.24
CA SER A 135 9.88 -23.34 -6.56
C SER A 135 10.15 -24.06 -7.88
N LEU A 136 9.52 -25.22 -8.10
CA LEU A 136 9.63 -25.96 -9.36
C LEU A 136 9.19 -25.09 -10.55
N ARG A 137 8.01 -24.44 -10.46
CA ARG A 137 7.50 -23.53 -11.50
C ARG A 137 8.48 -22.38 -11.80
N ARG A 138 9.10 -21.80 -10.76
CA ARG A 138 10.11 -20.73 -10.89
C ARG A 138 11.38 -21.24 -11.60
N TYR A 139 11.90 -22.41 -11.23
CA TYR A 139 13.07 -23.00 -11.88
C TYR A 139 12.79 -23.43 -13.32
N THR A 140 11.62 -24.00 -13.61
CA THR A 140 11.23 -24.33 -14.99
C THR A 140 11.21 -23.08 -15.86
N LEU A 141 10.63 -21.98 -15.38
CA LEU A 141 10.65 -20.69 -16.09
C LEU A 141 12.09 -20.21 -16.32
N LEU A 142 12.92 -20.22 -15.28
CA LEU A 142 14.31 -19.77 -15.37
C LEU A 142 15.10 -20.58 -16.39
N ILE A 143 14.97 -21.92 -16.36
CA ILE A 143 15.65 -22.82 -17.28
C ILE A 143 15.20 -22.56 -18.71
N LEU A 144 13.89 -22.42 -18.97
CA LEU A 144 13.36 -22.13 -20.31
C LEU A 144 13.87 -20.79 -20.85
N THR A 145 13.84 -19.74 -20.03
CA THR A 145 14.35 -18.41 -20.40
C THR A 145 15.85 -18.45 -20.71
N LEU A 146 16.66 -19.08 -19.84
CA LEU A 146 18.10 -19.18 -20.02
C LEU A 146 18.47 -20.05 -21.23
N ALA A 147 17.86 -21.22 -21.37
CA ALA A 147 18.11 -22.13 -22.50
C ALA A 147 17.79 -21.43 -23.84
N GLN A 148 16.64 -20.78 -23.94
CA GLN A 148 16.29 -20.02 -25.14
C GLN A 148 17.25 -18.85 -25.40
N THR A 149 17.70 -18.15 -24.34
CA THR A 149 18.66 -17.04 -24.47
C THR A 149 20.02 -17.54 -24.96
N VAL A 150 20.49 -18.68 -24.45
CA VAL A 150 21.73 -19.31 -24.91
C VAL A 150 21.62 -19.70 -26.38
N VAL A 151 20.51 -20.36 -26.77
CA VAL A 151 20.27 -20.75 -28.17
C VAL A 151 20.20 -19.52 -29.08
N ALA A 152 19.47 -18.48 -28.69
CA ALA A 152 19.36 -17.25 -29.48
C ALA A 152 20.69 -16.50 -29.59
N THR A 153 21.47 -16.44 -28.51
CA THR A 153 22.80 -15.82 -28.50
C THR A 153 23.78 -16.61 -29.37
N TRP A 154 23.67 -17.95 -29.34
CA TRP A 154 24.45 -18.82 -30.20
C TRP A 154 24.13 -18.60 -31.68
N TYR A 155 22.84 -18.53 -32.05
CA TYR A 155 22.44 -18.16 -33.41
C TYR A 155 22.92 -16.76 -33.80
N MET A 156 22.78 -15.76 -32.93
CA MET A 156 23.28 -14.41 -33.20
C MET A 156 24.79 -14.38 -33.42
N LYS A 157 25.56 -15.19 -32.67
CA LYS A 157 27.00 -15.36 -32.88
C LYS A 157 27.31 -15.93 -34.27
N THR A 158 26.49 -16.83 -34.82
CA THR A 158 26.71 -17.40 -36.16
C THR A 158 26.44 -16.41 -37.30
N ILE A 159 25.58 -15.40 -37.08
CA ILE A 159 25.25 -14.39 -38.10
C ILE A 159 26.31 -13.29 -38.17
N LEU A 160 27.00 -13.03 -37.06
CA LEU A 160 27.98 -11.95 -36.98
C LEU A 160 29.31 -12.31 -37.69
N PRO A 161 29.92 -11.35 -38.41
CA PRO A 161 31.04 -11.61 -39.31
C PRO A 161 32.36 -11.98 -38.59
N TYR A 162 32.61 -11.49 -37.38
CA TYR A 162 33.84 -11.81 -36.64
C TYR A 162 33.61 -13.00 -35.70
N GLN A 163 33.67 -14.22 -36.24
CA GLN A 163 33.37 -15.44 -35.49
C GLN A 163 34.50 -15.84 -34.53
N GLY A 164 34.60 -15.12 -33.41
CA GLY A 164 35.40 -15.48 -32.24
C GLY A 164 36.84 -14.93 -32.25
N TRP A 165 37.42 -14.87 -31.06
CA TRP A 165 38.82 -14.48 -30.82
C TRP A 165 39.84 -15.48 -31.37
N ALA A 166 39.39 -16.60 -31.95
CA ALA A 166 40.24 -17.66 -32.50
C ALA A 166 41.03 -17.23 -33.74
N LEU A 167 40.64 -16.14 -34.40
CA LEU A 167 41.34 -15.55 -35.54
C LEU A 167 42.43 -14.54 -35.12
N ILE A 168 42.61 -14.30 -33.81
CA ILE A 168 43.67 -13.45 -33.29
C ILE A 168 44.86 -14.34 -32.95
N ASN A 169 45.86 -14.37 -33.83
CA ASN A 169 47.14 -14.98 -33.51
C ASN A 169 47.92 -14.02 -32.58
N PRO A 170 48.24 -14.41 -31.34
CA PRO A 170 49.02 -13.57 -30.43
C PRO A 170 50.40 -13.22 -31.00
N ALA A 171 50.95 -14.09 -31.84
CA ALA A 171 52.23 -13.92 -32.50
C ALA A 171 52.26 -12.76 -33.52
N ASP A 172 51.14 -12.48 -34.20
CA ASP A 172 51.05 -11.41 -35.21
C ASP A 172 50.96 -10.01 -34.57
N MET A 173 50.66 -9.95 -33.26
CA MET A 173 50.53 -8.70 -32.49
C MET A 173 51.83 -8.28 -31.77
N VAL A 174 52.84 -9.16 -31.74
CA VAL A 174 54.15 -8.87 -31.11
C VAL A 174 54.98 -8.04 -32.10
N GLY A 175 55.04 -6.72 -31.88
CA GLY A 175 55.85 -5.78 -32.68
C GLY A 175 55.06 -4.79 -33.54
N GLN A 176 53.73 -4.81 -33.50
CA GLN A 176 52.88 -3.84 -34.23
C GLN A 176 52.65 -2.53 -33.46
N ASN A 177 52.39 -1.43 -34.20
CA ASN A 177 51.98 -0.15 -33.64
C ASN A 177 50.68 -0.28 -32.83
N VAL A 178 50.64 0.33 -31.63
CA VAL A 178 49.51 0.27 -30.68
C VAL A 178 48.16 0.64 -31.32
N TRP A 179 48.17 1.61 -32.24
CA TRP A 179 46.98 2.05 -32.97
C TRP A 179 46.41 0.96 -33.91
N LEU A 180 47.29 0.19 -34.56
CA LEU A 180 46.90 -0.86 -35.50
C LEU A 180 46.30 -2.06 -34.75
N SER A 181 46.93 -2.45 -33.64
CA SER A 181 46.41 -3.47 -32.72
C SER A 181 45.06 -3.08 -32.15
N PHE A 182 44.86 -1.81 -31.80
CA PHE A 182 43.58 -1.29 -31.32
C PHE A 182 42.49 -1.38 -32.41
N MET A 183 42.77 -0.93 -33.63
CA MET A 183 41.82 -1.01 -34.76
C MET A 183 41.45 -2.45 -35.12
N GLN A 184 42.37 -3.40 -34.94
CA GLN A 184 42.12 -4.82 -35.18
C GLN A 184 41.27 -5.48 -34.08
N LEU A 185 41.42 -5.06 -32.82
CA LEU A 185 40.64 -5.56 -31.68
C LEU A 185 39.27 -4.91 -31.53
N LEU A 186 39.13 -3.65 -31.92
CA LEU A 186 37.89 -2.86 -31.81
C LEU A 186 36.63 -3.59 -32.34
N PRO A 187 36.61 -4.20 -33.55
CA PRO A 187 35.42 -4.90 -34.03
C PRO A 187 35.04 -6.11 -33.15
N TYR A 188 36.02 -6.85 -32.60
CA TYR A 188 35.75 -7.97 -31.70
C TYR A 188 35.20 -7.52 -30.35
N LEU A 189 35.69 -6.40 -29.82
CA LEU A 189 35.17 -5.79 -28.59
C LEU A 189 33.74 -5.29 -28.79
N LEU A 190 33.47 -4.56 -29.88
CA LEU A 190 32.14 -4.08 -30.23
C LEU A 190 31.17 -5.25 -30.42
N GLN A 191 31.58 -6.29 -31.15
CA GLN A 191 30.75 -7.47 -31.36
C GLN A 191 30.45 -8.20 -30.04
N THR A 192 31.44 -8.35 -29.17
CA THR A 192 31.23 -8.95 -27.84
C THR A 192 30.27 -8.11 -27.01
N GLY A 193 30.41 -6.78 -27.05
CA GLY A 193 29.48 -5.85 -26.41
C GLY A 193 28.05 -5.99 -26.93
N ILE A 194 27.87 -6.06 -28.25
CA ILE A 194 26.55 -6.26 -28.89
C ILE A 194 25.96 -7.61 -28.49
N LEU A 195 26.75 -8.69 -28.46
CA LEU A 195 26.28 -10.01 -28.04
C LEU A 195 25.84 -10.04 -26.57
N ILE A 196 26.59 -9.40 -25.67
CA ILE A 196 26.21 -9.27 -24.26
C ILE A 196 24.91 -8.48 -24.14
N LEU A 197 24.82 -7.34 -24.82
CA LEU A 197 23.64 -6.49 -24.80
C LEU A 197 22.41 -7.23 -25.35
N PHE A 198 22.59 -7.95 -26.46
CA PHE A 198 21.56 -8.80 -27.05
C PHE A 198 21.12 -9.88 -26.06
N ALA A 199 22.04 -10.61 -25.43
CA ALA A 199 21.70 -11.66 -24.47
C ALA A 199 20.89 -11.11 -23.28
N VAL A 200 21.27 -9.95 -22.75
CA VAL A 200 20.55 -9.28 -21.65
C VAL A 200 19.15 -8.85 -22.08
N LEU A 201 19.03 -8.16 -23.21
CA LEU A 201 17.74 -7.68 -23.73
C LEU A 201 16.82 -8.84 -24.11
N PHE A 202 17.37 -9.86 -24.77
CA PHE A 202 16.62 -11.05 -25.18
C PHE A 202 16.18 -11.87 -23.98
N CYS A 203 17.01 -12.01 -22.94
CA CYS A 203 16.62 -12.66 -21.68
C CYS A 203 15.41 -11.97 -21.06
N TRP A 204 15.40 -10.64 -21.03
CA TRP A 204 14.29 -9.84 -20.53
C TRP A 204 12.99 -10.07 -21.33
N VAL A 205 13.07 -10.02 -22.66
CA VAL A 205 11.92 -10.26 -23.55
C VAL A 205 11.42 -11.70 -23.43
N SER A 206 12.33 -12.68 -23.40
CA SER A 206 12.04 -14.10 -23.24
C SER A 206 11.33 -14.40 -21.92
N ALA A 207 11.76 -13.76 -20.83
CA ALA A 207 11.07 -13.85 -19.55
C ALA A 207 9.61 -13.38 -19.66
N GLY A 208 9.35 -12.27 -20.35
CA GLY A 208 8.00 -11.78 -20.66
C GLY A 208 7.18 -12.73 -21.54
N PHE A 209 7.81 -13.35 -22.55
CA PHE A 209 7.16 -14.32 -23.42
C PHE A 209 6.70 -15.57 -22.66
N TRP A 210 7.60 -16.19 -21.89
CA TRP A 210 7.24 -17.39 -21.12
C TRP A 210 6.24 -17.09 -20.00
N THR A 211 6.25 -15.88 -19.43
CA THR A 211 5.23 -15.47 -18.46
C THR A 211 3.85 -15.36 -19.08
N ALA A 212 3.75 -14.73 -20.25
CA ALA A 212 2.51 -14.63 -20.99
C ALA A 212 2.01 -16.01 -21.46
N LEU A 213 2.88 -16.84 -22.02
CA LEU A 213 2.53 -18.17 -22.51
C LEU A 213 1.99 -19.07 -21.40
N MET A 214 2.65 -19.11 -20.24
CA MET A 214 2.16 -19.88 -19.10
C MET A 214 0.81 -19.35 -18.58
N GLY A 215 0.63 -18.03 -18.52
CA GLY A 215 -0.65 -17.42 -18.15
C GLY A 215 -1.77 -17.77 -19.14
N PHE A 216 -1.47 -17.74 -20.44
CA PHE A 216 -2.40 -18.13 -21.51
C PHE A 216 -2.77 -19.62 -21.46
N LEU A 217 -1.79 -20.52 -21.28
CA LEU A 217 -2.05 -21.94 -21.11
C LEU A 217 -2.92 -22.21 -19.86
N GLN A 218 -2.67 -21.48 -18.77
CA GLN A 218 -3.50 -21.57 -17.57
C GLN A 218 -4.94 -21.09 -17.81
N LEU A 219 -5.15 -20.07 -18.64
CA LEU A 219 -6.49 -19.63 -19.04
C LEU A 219 -7.20 -20.70 -19.88
N LEU A 220 -6.49 -21.34 -20.82
CA LEU A 220 -7.06 -22.40 -21.66
C LEU A 220 -7.42 -23.67 -20.86
N ILE A 221 -6.58 -24.04 -19.88
CA ILE A 221 -6.77 -25.26 -19.07
C ILE A 221 -7.85 -25.04 -17.99
N GLY A 222 -8.20 -23.79 -17.67
CA GLY A 222 -9.35 -23.43 -16.82
C GLY A 222 -9.25 -23.82 -15.34
N ARG A 223 -8.20 -24.55 -14.92
CA ARG A 223 -8.04 -25.09 -13.57
C ARG A 223 -6.60 -24.97 -13.08
N ASP A 224 -6.32 -24.00 -12.21
CA ASP A 224 -5.20 -24.12 -11.28
C ASP A 224 -5.78 -24.37 -9.88
N LYS A 225 -5.63 -25.61 -9.42
CA LYS A 225 -5.98 -26.05 -8.06
C LYS A 225 -5.25 -25.25 -6.97
N TYR A 226 -4.21 -24.50 -7.32
CA TYR A 226 -3.46 -23.62 -6.43
C TYR A 226 -3.71 -22.13 -6.69
N SER A 227 -4.62 -21.74 -7.61
CA SER A 227 -5.01 -20.33 -7.71
C SER A 227 -5.98 -20.01 -6.58
N ILE A 228 -5.59 -19.07 -5.74
CA ILE A 228 -6.41 -18.51 -4.64
C ILE A 228 -7.78 -18.05 -5.18
N SER A 229 -7.83 -17.55 -6.41
CA SER A 229 -9.10 -17.14 -7.06
C SER A 229 -10.04 -18.29 -7.43
N ALA A 230 -9.62 -19.55 -7.30
CA ALA A 230 -10.46 -20.73 -7.58
C ALA A 230 -10.93 -21.45 -6.31
N SER A 231 -10.49 -21.03 -5.11
CA SER A 231 -10.85 -21.69 -3.85
C SER A 231 -12.13 -21.17 -3.20
N THR A 232 -12.79 -20.16 -3.76
CA THR A 232 -14.12 -19.71 -3.31
C THR A 232 -15.14 -19.81 -4.44
N VAL A 233 -16.32 -20.36 -4.13
CA VAL A 233 -17.41 -20.60 -5.08
C VAL A 233 -18.59 -19.65 -4.89
N GLY A 234 -18.63 -18.80 -3.85
CA GLY A 234 -19.75 -17.87 -3.75
C GLY A 234 -19.90 -17.07 -2.45
N ASP A 235 -21.18 -16.86 -2.14
CA ASP A 235 -21.74 -15.93 -1.16
C ASP A 235 -21.73 -16.48 0.28
N GLU A 236 -20.65 -17.18 0.65
CA GLU A 236 -20.50 -17.78 1.97
C GLU A 236 -20.56 -16.68 3.07
N PRO A 237 -21.21 -16.95 4.21
CA PRO A 237 -21.28 -15.99 5.29
C PRO A 237 -19.89 -15.78 5.88
N LEU A 238 -19.53 -14.51 6.13
CA LEU A 238 -18.29 -14.15 6.80
C LEU A 238 -18.30 -14.65 8.24
N ASN A 239 -17.14 -15.03 8.78
CA ASN A 239 -17.06 -15.42 10.18
C ASN A 239 -17.38 -14.21 11.10
N PRO A 240 -18.40 -14.30 11.98
CA PRO A 240 -18.76 -13.21 12.91
C PRO A 240 -17.62 -12.75 13.81
N GLU A 241 -16.65 -13.62 14.11
CA GLU A 241 -15.49 -13.27 14.95
C GLU A 241 -14.42 -12.49 14.18
N HIS A 242 -14.42 -12.56 12.85
CA HIS A 242 -13.42 -11.91 12.02
C HIS A 242 -13.86 -10.48 11.66
N ARG A 243 -13.01 -9.53 12.05
CA ARG A 243 -13.15 -8.12 11.69
C ARG A 243 -12.03 -7.70 10.75
N THR A 244 -12.34 -6.77 9.86
CA THR A 244 -11.44 -6.24 8.83
C THR A 244 -11.24 -4.75 9.01
N ALA A 245 -9.99 -4.32 9.14
CA ALA A 245 -9.63 -2.91 9.14
C ALA A 245 -9.46 -2.39 7.71
N LEU A 246 -10.32 -1.48 7.28
CA LEU A 246 -10.17 -0.73 6.04
C LEU A 246 -9.37 0.55 6.31
N ILE A 247 -8.06 0.52 6.03
CA ILE A 247 -7.18 1.66 6.31
C ILE A 247 -6.96 2.50 5.06
N MET A 248 -7.05 3.82 5.20
CA MET A 248 -6.84 4.80 4.12
C MET A 248 -5.81 5.85 4.56
N PRO A 249 -4.53 5.65 4.22
CA PRO A 249 -3.49 6.65 4.48
C PRO A 249 -3.61 7.85 3.54
N ILE A 250 -3.65 9.07 4.10
CA ILE A 250 -3.78 10.33 3.35
C ILE A 250 -2.66 11.30 3.73
N CYS A 251 -2.23 12.15 2.79
CA CYS A 251 -1.21 13.17 3.04
C CYS A 251 -1.34 14.34 2.06
N ASN A 252 -1.95 15.43 2.51
CA ASN A 252 -2.24 16.65 1.73
C ASN A 252 -2.98 16.36 0.41
N GLU A 253 -3.93 15.44 0.45
CA GLU A 253 -4.77 15.09 -0.70
C GLU A 253 -5.95 16.07 -0.84
N ASP A 254 -6.65 16.00 -1.97
CA ASP A 254 -7.92 16.69 -2.15
C ASP A 254 -8.99 16.06 -1.23
N VAL A 255 -9.34 16.78 -0.16
CA VAL A 255 -10.26 16.31 0.88
C VAL A 255 -11.60 15.91 0.28
N SER A 256 -12.17 16.71 -0.62
CA SER A 256 -13.48 16.46 -1.20
C SER A 256 -13.48 15.14 -1.99
N ARG A 257 -12.45 14.92 -2.81
CA ARG A 257 -12.31 13.70 -3.61
C ARG A 257 -12.14 12.45 -2.74
N VAL A 258 -11.26 12.52 -1.74
CA VAL A 258 -10.95 11.36 -0.88
C VAL A 258 -12.19 10.94 -0.08
N PHE A 259 -12.85 11.90 0.57
CA PHE A 259 -14.02 11.61 1.39
C PHE A 259 -15.22 11.18 0.55
N ALA A 260 -15.40 11.71 -0.67
CA ALA A 260 -16.42 11.22 -1.60
C ALA A 260 -16.16 9.76 -2.04
N GLY A 261 -14.90 9.42 -2.35
CA GLY A 261 -14.53 8.05 -2.70
C GLY A 261 -14.70 7.07 -1.54
N LEU A 262 -14.36 7.51 -0.33
CA LEU A 262 -14.57 6.73 0.88
C LEU A 262 -16.06 6.53 1.19
N ARG A 263 -16.86 7.59 1.05
CA ARG A 263 -18.32 7.54 1.18
C ARG A 263 -18.92 6.52 0.23
N ALA A 264 -18.59 6.59 -1.06
CA ALA A 264 -19.07 5.64 -2.06
C ALA A 264 -18.67 4.18 -1.74
N THR A 265 -17.44 3.98 -1.25
CA THR A 265 -16.95 2.67 -0.80
C THR A 265 -17.78 2.16 0.39
N TRP A 266 -18.02 3.02 1.39
CA TRP A 266 -18.75 2.67 2.60
C TRP A 266 -20.24 2.42 2.35
N GLU A 267 -20.90 3.26 1.56
CA GLU A 267 -22.29 3.04 1.12
C GLU A 267 -22.42 1.71 0.37
N SER A 268 -21.45 1.38 -0.48
CA SER A 268 -21.42 0.08 -1.17
C SER A 268 -21.20 -1.09 -0.20
N VAL A 269 -20.40 -0.94 0.85
CA VAL A 269 -20.28 -1.97 1.92
C VAL A 269 -21.59 -2.13 2.67
N LYS A 270 -22.25 -1.03 3.07
CA LYS A 270 -23.57 -1.09 3.72
C LYS A 270 -24.62 -1.77 2.84
N ALA A 271 -24.58 -1.56 1.53
CA ALA A 271 -25.48 -2.23 0.59
C ALA A 271 -25.32 -3.76 0.58
N THR A 272 -24.16 -4.30 0.98
CA THR A 272 -23.95 -5.75 1.14
C THR A 272 -24.52 -6.33 2.43
N GLY A 273 -24.88 -5.50 3.41
CA GLY A 273 -25.34 -5.93 4.74
C GLY A 273 -24.24 -6.53 5.64
N GLN A 274 -22.97 -6.40 5.25
CA GLN A 274 -21.81 -6.95 5.95
C GLN A 274 -21.00 -5.88 6.72
N GLU A 275 -21.57 -4.68 6.93
CA GLU A 275 -20.87 -3.53 7.51
C GLU A 275 -20.28 -3.79 8.90
N LYS A 276 -20.86 -4.72 9.68
CA LYS A 276 -20.37 -5.08 11.02
C LYS A 276 -18.97 -5.71 11.01
N HIS A 277 -18.55 -6.27 9.87
CA HIS A 277 -17.23 -6.88 9.68
C HIS A 277 -16.16 -5.86 9.31
N PHE A 278 -16.51 -4.61 9.02
CA PHE A 278 -15.58 -3.60 8.52
C PHE A 278 -15.54 -2.38 9.44
N ASP A 279 -14.33 -1.97 9.79
CA ASP A 279 -14.07 -0.67 10.42
C ASP A 279 -13.12 0.14 9.54
N VAL A 280 -13.42 1.41 9.34
CA VAL A 280 -12.69 2.33 8.49
C VAL A 280 -11.75 3.19 9.32
N TYR A 281 -10.51 3.33 8.86
CA TYR A 281 -9.48 4.13 9.50
C TYR A 281 -8.84 5.09 8.51
N ILE A 282 -9.13 6.38 8.66
CA ILE A 282 -8.50 7.45 7.90
C ILE A 282 -7.23 7.88 8.63
N LEU A 283 -6.08 7.60 8.02
CA LEU A 283 -4.76 7.79 8.64
C LEU A 283 -4.05 8.98 7.99
N SER A 284 -4.18 10.17 8.57
CA SER A 284 -3.61 11.41 8.06
C SER A 284 -2.16 11.65 8.50
N ASP A 285 -1.32 11.92 7.51
CA ASP A 285 0.04 12.49 7.62
C ASP A 285 0.12 13.94 7.11
N SER A 286 -1.03 14.57 6.87
CA SER A 286 -1.14 15.94 6.39
C SER A 286 -0.53 16.92 7.38
N TYR A 287 0.06 17.99 6.84
CA TYR A 287 0.77 19.00 7.61
C TYR A 287 0.35 20.43 7.27
N ASN A 288 -0.38 20.62 6.18
CA ASN A 288 -1.00 21.92 5.91
C ASN A 288 -2.16 22.12 6.91
N PRO A 289 -2.14 23.19 7.74
CA PRO A 289 -3.19 23.46 8.72
C PRO A 289 -4.59 23.49 8.11
N ASP A 290 -4.76 24.13 6.95
CA ASP A 290 -6.06 24.28 6.29
C ASP A 290 -6.61 22.92 5.86
N ILE A 291 -5.75 22.08 5.27
CA ILE A 291 -6.12 20.71 4.89
C ILE A 291 -6.47 19.88 6.13
N CYS A 292 -5.71 20.01 7.22
CA CYS A 292 -5.99 19.26 8.44
C CYS A 292 -7.36 19.59 9.03
N VAL A 293 -7.74 20.86 9.04
CA VAL A 293 -9.07 21.29 9.51
C VAL A 293 -10.15 20.80 8.55
N ALA A 294 -9.93 20.91 7.24
CA ALA A 294 -10.85 20.40 6.23
C ALA A 294 -11.07 18.88 6.34
N GLU A 295 -10.01 18.10 6.60
CA GLU A 295 -10.12 16.65 6.83
C GLU A 295 -10.97 16.30 8.05
N GLN A 296 -10.76 17.01 9.17
CA GLN A 296 -11.55 16.79 10.38
C GLN A 296 -13.02 17.12 10.15
N LYS A 297 -13.30 18.24 9.49
CA LYS A 297 -14.65 18.63 9.09
C LYS A 297 -15.29 17.56 8.20
N ALA A 298 -14.62 17.17 7.11
CA ALA A 298 -15.16 16.21 6.16
C ALA A 298 -15.40 14.83 6.81
N TRP A 299 -14.59 14.45 7.78
CA TRP A 299 -14.80 13.23 8.57
C TRP A 299 -16.06 13.31 9.45
N MET A 300 -16.29 14.44 10.12
CA MET A 300 -17.49 14.65 10.93
C MET A 300 -18.76 14.65 10.08
N GLU A 301 -18.73 15.34 8.94
CA GLU A 301 -19.82 15.34 7.96
C GLU A 301 -20.08 13.93 7.42
N LEU A 302 -19.02 13.20 7.05
CA LEU A 302 -19.14 11.82 6.57
C LEU A 302 -19.82 10.92 7.61
N ILE A 303 -19.40 10.96 8.89
CA ILE A 303 -20.01 10.15 9.95
C ILE A 303 -21.50 10.44 10.07
N ALA A 304 -21.88 11.73 10.07
CA ALA A 304 -23.26 12.15 10.21
C ALA A 304 -24.12 11.69 9.01
N GLU A 305 -23.62 11.84 7.79
CA GLU A 305 -24.32 11.45 6.56
C GLU A 305 -24.53 9.93 6.47
N VAL A 306 -23.49 9.16 6.77
CA VAL A 306 -23.54 7.70 6.58
C VAL A 306 -23.91 6.95 7.84
N GLN A 307 -24.20 7.62 8.96
CA GLN A 307 -24.39 6.98 10.28
C GLN A 307 -23.25 5.99 10.58
N GLY A 308 -22.02 6.48 10.46
CA GLY A 308 -20.78 5.69 10.59
C GLY A 308 -20.19 5.67 12.00
N GLU A 309 -20.95 6.08 13.01
CA GLU A 309 -20.47 6.20 14.39
C GLU A 309 -19.98 4.86 14.92
N GLY A 310 -18.79 4.87 15.55
CA GLY A 310 -18.17 3.66 16.08
C GLY A 310 -17.54 2.73 15.05
N GLN A 311 -17.58 3.06 13.75
CA GLN A 311 -16.95 2.27 12.69
C GLN A 311 -15.99 3.09 11.81
N ILE A 312 -16.21 4.40 11.65
CA ILE A 312 -15.35 5.27 10.85
C ILE A 312 -14.51 6.17 11.75
N PHE A 313 -13.20 5.96 11.72
CA PHE A 313 -12.25 6.61 12.60
C PHE A 313 -11.29 7.51 11.84
N TYR A 314 -10.91 8.63 12.45
CA TYR A 314 -9.93 9.55 11.89
C TYR A 314 -8.75 9.75 12.84
N ARG A 315 -7.54 9.75 12.28
CA ARG A 315 -6.32 10.01 13.04
C ARG A 315 -5.31 10.80 12.24
N ARG A 316 -4.87 11.91 12.81
CA ARG A 316 -3.69 12.66 12.36
C ARG A 316 -2.47 12.39 13.25
N ARG A 317 -1.32 12.07 12.66
CA ARG A 317 -0.07 11.93 13.41
C ARG A 317 0.67 13.26 13.55
N ARG A 318 1.09 13.61 14.78
CA ARG A 318 1.97 14.77 15.01
C ARG A 318 3.40 14.51 14.51
N ARG A 319 3.94 13.31 14.78
CA ARG A 319 5.31 12.92 14.37
C ARG A 319 5.29 12.04 13.13
N ARG A 320 5.80 12.57 12.02
CA ARG A 320 5.82 11.89 10.72
C ARG A 320 7.11 11.11 10.53
N VAL A 321 7.14 9.89 11.04
CA VAL A 321 8.26 8.95 10.83
C VAL A 321 7.88 7.98 9.72
N LYS A 322 8.79 7.74 8.76
CA LYS A 322 8.65 6.75 7.66
C LYS A 322 7.40 6.93 6.74
N ARG A 323 6.80 8.13 6.67
CA ARG A 323 5.66 8.45 5.79
C ARG A 323 4.54 7.39 5.89
N LYS A 324 3.97 6.96 4.74
CA LYS A 324 2.91 5.95 4.61
C LYS A 324 3.22 4.66 5.38
N SER A 325 4.41 4.08 5.20
CA SER A 325 4.75 2.80 5.86
C SER A 325 4.84 2.94 7.37
N GLY A 326 5.34 4.08 7.87
CA GLY A 326 5.31 4.37 9.30
C GLY A 326 3.90 4.61 9.85
N ASN A 327 2.98 5.16 9.03
CA ASN A 327 1.60 5.40 9.44
C ASN A 327 0.86 4.08 9.66
N ILE A 328 1.05 3.16 8.71
CA ILE A 328 0.52 1.80 8.76
C ILE A 328 1.17 1.02 9.92
N ASP A 329 2.50 1.09 10.10
CA ASP A 329 3.19 0.42 11.23
C ASP A 329 2.65 0.91 12.59
N ASP A 330 2.46 2.22 12.76
CA ASP A 330 1.90 2.76 14.01
C ASP A 330 0.42 2.37 14.21
N PHE A 331 -0.36 2.22 13.14
CA PHE A 331 -1.71 1.65 13.23
C PHE A 331 -1.67 0.18 13.67
N CYS A 332 -0.88 -0.65 12.99
CA CYS A 332 -0.78 -2.08 13.28
C CYS A 332 -0.27 -2.35 14.70
N ARG A 333 0.62 -1.50 15.23
CA ARG A 333 1.10 -1.56 16.62
C ARG A 333 0.06 -1.21 17.67
N ARG A 334 -0.95 -0.40 17.34
CA ARG A 334 -1.90 0.17 18.34
C ARG A 334 -3.30 -0.44 18.27
N TRP A 335 -3.76 -0.85 17.10
CA TRP A 335 -5.09 -1.44 16.92
C TRP A 335 -5.08 -2.68 16.01
N GLY A 336 -3.96 -2.96 15.33
CA GLY A 336 -3.90 -4.06 14.35
C GLY A 336 -4.22 -5.44 14.94
N ASN A 337 -3.96 -5.66 16.23
CA ASN A 337 -4.29 -6.93 16.89
C ASN A 337 -5.81 -7.16 17.12
N GLN A 338 -6.64 -6.14 16.91
CA GLN A 338 -8.10 -6.23 17.04
C GLN A 338 -8.77 -6.74 15.76
N TYR A 339 -8.02 -6.87 14.66
CA TYR A 339 -8.52 -7.24 13.34
C TYR A 339 -7.81 -8.47 12.81
N SER A 340 -8.58 -9.38 12.21
CA SER A 340 -8.03 -10.55 11.52
C SER A 340 -7.42 -10.16 10.18
N TYR A 341 -8.06 -9.19 9.50
CA TYR A 341 -7.67 -8.76 8.16
C TYR A 341 -7.50 -7.24 8.09
N MET A 342 -6.68 -6.81 7.14
CA MET A 342 -6.47 -5.39 6.86
C MET A 342 -6.48 -5.17 5.36
N VAL A 343 -7.30 -4.23 4.90
CA VAL A 343 -7.32 -3.76 3.51
C VAL A 343 -6.72 -2.36 3.49
N VAL A 344 -5.71 -2.16 2.64
CA VAL A 344 -5.07 -0.85 2.46
C VAL A 344 -5.63 -0.20 1.20
N LEU A 345 -6.38 0.87 1.39
CA LEU A 345 -6.87 1.73 0.31
C LEU A 345 -5.94 2.93 0.13
N ASP A 346 -5.57 3.21 -1.11
CA ASP A 346 -4.93 4.47 -1.47
C ASP A 346 -6.00 5.57 -1.56
N ALA A 347 -5.61 6.83 -1.35
CA ALA A 347 -6.54 7.96 -1.28
C ALA A 347 -7.30 8.22 -2.60
N ASP A 348 -6.78 7.72 -3.72
CA ASP A 348 -7.37 7.81 -5.05
C ASP A 348 -8.17 6.55 -5.45
N SER A 349 -8.22 5.55 -4.58
CA SER A 349 -8.82 4.25 -4.86
C SER A 349 -10.22 4.13 -4.26
N VAL A 350 -11.15 3.63 -5.08
CA VAL A 350 -12.53 3.30 -4.68
C VAL A 350 -12.77 1.83 -4.95
N MET A 351 -13.36 1.11 -3.99
CA MET A 351 -13.66 -0.31 -4.12
C MET A 351 -15.14 -0.56 -3.83
N SER A 352 -15.74 -1.53 -4.53
CA SER A 352 -17.09 -1.97 -4.20
C SER A 352 -17.10 -2.84 -2.94
N GLY A 353 -18.21 -2.80 -2.19
CA GLY A 353 -18.45 -3.68 -1.06
C GLY A 353 -18.35 -5.16 -1.44
N ASP A 354 -18.85 -5.55 -2.61
CA ASP A 354 -18.72 -6.92 -3.14
C ASP A 354 -17.25 -7.33 -3.33
N CYS A 355 -16.39 -6.40 -3.76
CA CYS A 355 -14.98 -6.70 -3.93
C CYS A 355 -14.30 -6.89 -2.56
N LEU A 356 -14.62 -6.02 -1.59
CA LEU A 356 -14.08 -6.10 -0.23
C LEU A 356 -14.52 -7.39 0.49
N THR A 357 -15.81 -7.71 0.46
CA THR A 357 -16.35 -8.95 1.05
C THR A 357 -15.76 -10.19 0.40
N ASN A 358 -15.61 -10.21 -0.92
CA ASN A 358 -14.97 -11.32 -1.61
C ASN A 358 -13.47 -11.45 -1.30
N LEU A 359 -12.75 -10.34 -1.09
CA LEU A 359 -11.35 -10.41 -0.62
C LEU A 359 -11.25 -11.02 0.77
N VAL A 360 -12.17 -10.67 1.68
CA VAL A 360 -12.22 -11.29 3.02
C VAL A 360 -12.54 -12.78 2.92
N ARG A 361 -13.55 -13.17 2.14
CA ARG A 361 -13.87 -14.60 1.89
C ARG A 361 -12.69 -15.37 1.33
N LEU A 362 -11.94 -14.75 0.41
CA LEU A 362 -10.71 -15.35 -0.13
C LEU A 362 -9.62 -15.52 0.93
N MET A 363 -9.48 -14.58 1.86
CA MET A 363 -8.56 -14.71 3.00
C MET A 363 -9.02 -15.79 3.98
N GLU A 364 -10.33 -15.91 4.23
CA GLU A 364 -10.90 -16.96 5.09
C GLU A 364 -10.74 -18.36 4.49
N ALA A 365 -11.00 -18.52 3.19
CA ALA A 365 -10.80 -19.77 2.47
C ALA A 365 -9.32 -20.16 2.33
N ASN A 366 -8.40 -19.19 2.49
CA ASN A 366 -6.96 -19.42 2.38
C ASN A 366 -6.22 -18.81 3.58
N PRO A 367 -6.33 -19.38 4.80
CA PRO A 367 -5.72 -18.83 6.02
C PRO A 367 -4.20 -18.63 5.94
N ASN A 368 -3.54 -19.37 5.04
CA ASN A 368 -2.10 -19.29 4.82
C ASN A 368 -1.69 -18.17 3.84
N ALA A 369 -2.64 -17.47 3.22
CA ALA A 369 -2.36 -16.36 2.32
C ALA A 369 -2.01 -15.10 3.14
N GLY A 370 -0.76 -14.64 3.04
CA GLY A 370 -0.33 -13.42 3.74
C GLY A 370 -0.83 -12.12 3.10
N ILE A 371 -1.00 -12.10 1.77
CA ILE A 371 -1.46 -10.94 1.00
C ILE A 371 -2.28 -11.44 -0.19
N ILE A 372 -3.44 -10.81 -0.41
CA ILE A 372 -4.24 -10.96 -1.63
C ILE A 372 -4.35 -9.58 -2.29
N GLN A 373 -4.05 -9.51 -3.59
CA GLN A 373 -4.10 -8.26 -4.35
C GLN A 373 -5.19 -8.33 -5.42
N SER A 374 -6.09 -7.36 -5.41
CA SER A 374 -7.03 -7.12 -6.52
C SER A 374 -6.32 -6.47 -7.70
N SER A 375 -6.80 -6.72 -8.91
CA SER A 375 -6.32 -6.01 -10.11
C SER A 375 -6.96 -4.61 -10.16
N PRO A 376 -6.18 -3.52 -10.07
CA PRO A 376 -6.73 -2.17 -10.14
C PRO A 376 -7.28 -1.88 -11.54
N ARG A 377 -8.41 -1.19 -11.60
CA ARG A 377 -8.98 -0.68 -12.85
C ARG A 377 -8.85 0.83 -12.89
N ALA A 378 -8.04 1.33 -13.80
CA ALA A 378 -7.94 2.77 -14.02
C ALA A 378 -9.28 3.31 -14.58
N SER A 379 -9.74 4.42 -14.03
CA SER A 379 -10.99 5.09 -14.39
C SER A 379 -10.79 6.61 -14.43
N GLY A 380 -11.67 7.35 -15.11
CA GLY A 380 -11.71 8.81 -15.08
C GLY A 380 -10.51 9.52 -15.74
N MET A 381 -10.03 9.02 -16.88
CA MET A 381 -8.99 9.70 -17.67
C MET A 381 -9.55 10.10 -19.02
N ASP A 382 -9.41 11.39 -19.36
CA ASP A 382 -10.12 11.98 -20.50
C ASP A 382 -9.30 12.04 -21.79
N THR A 383 -8.00 11.76 -21.73
CA THR A 383 -7.15 11.81 -22.94
C THR A 383 -7.29 10.54 -23.78
N LEU A 384 -7.20 10.67 -25.11
CA LEU A 384 -7.28 9.54 -26.05
C LEU A 384 -6.28 8.42 -25.67
N TYR A 385 -5.02 8.80 -25.41
CA TYR A 385 -3.98 7.87 -25.00
C TYR A 385 -4.36 7.13 -23.71
N ALA A 386 -4.86 7.86 -22.71
CA ALA A 386 -5.26 7.27 -21.44
C ALA A 386 -6.49 6.35 -21.58
N ARG A 387 -7.47 6.70 -22.42
CA ARG A 387 -8.61 5.82 -22.73
C ARG A 387 -8.18 4.55 -23.48
N CYS A 388 -7.24 4.65 -24.43
CA CYS A 388 -6.62 3.49 -25.07
C CYS A 388 -5.90 2.61 -24.05
N GLN A 389 -5.15 3.20 -23.11
CA GLN A 389 -4.47 2.46 -22.05
C GLN A 389 -5.46 1.81 -21.07
N GLN A 390 -6.58 2.47 -20.73
CA GLN A 390 -7.65 1.90 -19.92
C GLN A 390 -8.31 0.70 -20.62
N PHE A 391 -8.60 0.82 -21.91
CA PHE A 391 -9.14 -0.26 -22.72
C PHE A 391 -8.16 -1.44 -22.77
N ALA A 392 -6.90 -1.20 -23.09
CA ALA A 392 -5.85 -2.22 -23.10
C ALA A 392 -5.73 -2.92 -21.74
N THR A 393 -5.74 -2.17 -20.64
CA THR A 393 -5.67 -2.74 -19.28
C THR A 393 -6.90 -3.59 -18.96
N ARG A 394 -8.08 -3.20 -19.45
CA ARG A 394 -9.33 -3.95 -19.24
C ARG A 394 -9.38 -5.25 -20.04
N VAL A 395 -8.82 -5.27 -21.25
CA VAL A 395 -8.81 -6.45 -22.15
C VAL A 395 -7.64 -7.39 -21.82
N TYR A 396 -6.42 -6.87 -21.71
CA TYR A 396 -5.21 -7.67 -21.48
C TYR A 396 -4.93 -7.96 -20.00
N GLY A 397 -5.49 -7.17 -19.08
CA GLY A 397 -5.21 -7.29 -17.65
C GLY A 397 -5.50 -8.69 -17.10
N ALA A 398 -6.61 -9.31 -17.51
CA ALA A 398 -6.94 -10.66 -17.04
C ALA A 398 -5.88 -11.72 -17.40
N ALA A 399 -5.20 -11.58 -18.55
CA ALA A 399 -4.17 -12.50 -19.00
C ALA A 399 -2.82 -12.27 -18.30
N VAL A 400 -2.48 -11.02 -17.99
CA VAL A 400 -1.20 -10.65 -17.36
C VAL A 400 -1.24 -10.80 -15.82
N TYR A 401 -2.31 -10.34 -15.17
CA TYR A 401 -2.36 -10.27 -13.70
C TYR A 401 -2.56 -11.61 -13.00
N ARG A 402 -3.17 -12.61 -13.68
CA ARG A 402 -3.42 -13.93 -13.09
C ARG A 402 -2.13 -14.69 -12.73
N ARG A 403 -1.01 -14.37 -13.40
CA ARG A 403 0.33 -14.90 -13.04
C ARG A 403 1.08 -14.02 -12.04
N SER A 404 0.90 -12.70 -12.06
CA SER A 404 1.52 -11.80 -11.07
C SER A 404 1.14 -12.17 -9.63
N ALA A 405 -0.11 -12.57 -9.41
CA ALA A 405 -0.58 -13.10 -8.12
C ALA A 405 0.12 -14.41 -7.69
N LEU A 406 0.63 -15.20 -8.65
CA LEU A 406 1.36 -16.46 -8.42
C LEU A 406 2.86 -16.28 -8.21
N LEU A 407 3.43 -15.16 -8.66
CA LEU A 407 4.84 -14.82 -8.48
C LEU A 407 5.07 -13.94 -7.24
N ALA A 408 4.11 -13.09 -6.86
CA ALA A 408 4.22 -12.12 -5.77
C ALA A 408 3.81 -12.66 -4.38
N VAL A 409 3.07 -13.77 -4.33
CA VAL A 409 2.77 -14.46 -3.05
C VAL A 409 3.85 -15.50 -2.84
N GLY A 410 4.74 -15.29 -1.86
CA GLY A 410 5.81 -16.21 -1.49
C GLY A 410 7.04 -15.50 -0.96
#